data_AF-A0A2N1SA11-F1
#
_entry.id   AF-A0A2N1SA11-F1
#
_cell.length_a   1.000
_cell.length_b   1.000
_cell.length_c   1.000
_cell.angle_alpha   90.00
_cell.angle_beta   90.00
_cell.angle_gamma   90.00
#
_symmetry.space_group_name_H-M   'P 1'
#
loop_
_entity.id
_entity.type
_entity.pdbx_description
1 polymer ?
#
loop_
_entity_poly.entity_id
_entity_poly.type
_entity_poly.pdbx_seq_one_letter_code
_entity_poly.pdbx_strand_id
1 'polypeptide(L)'
;MAGIGETVRLRIERIVPGGDGMGRLDGLPVFVPASAPGDLLDARIVGGKPGFLRAEIAGIAAPGPGRVAPPCPYYGVCGGCNLQHLSYEAQLEAKLGLVRDAWKRSGGLDRVDFDVVASEPFAYRNRAQFHVDAAGRTCYARRSSSELLEVRSCPILVEPLERWIADGSAGAALGKDRFVAFGYRDEAYIEGRDRRLAIDILGKPFSFDIGGFFQSNLRMVERLVPAVCSDMSGERAADLYCGVGLFGAFLKRGFPRLVCVEQDERSIGYACSNVGPGAGFSASSIEDWTRSAQARERFDYVVVDPPRAGLTATARAWLAAARPAYIGYVSCDPVSMARDAGFLVKAGYAVESASLFDFYPQTSHVESYARFRLD
;
A
#
# COMPACT_ATOMS: atom_id res chain seq x y z
N MET A 1 -1.80 -10.23 37.66
CA MET A 1 -1.32 -9.85 36.30
C MET A 1 -0.23 -10.82 35.93
N ALA A 2 -0.32 -11.43 34.75
CA ALA A 2 0.70 -12.38 34.32
C ALA A 2 2.08 -11.69 34.24
N GLY A 3 3.09 -12.34 34.82
CA GLY A 3 4.46 -11.85 34.85
C GLY A 3 5.22 -12.12 33.55
N ILE A 4 6.32 -11.39 33.30
CA ILE A 4 7.25 -11.74 32.22
C ILE A 4 7.77 -13.17 32.46
N GLY A 5 7.77 -14.00 31.42
CA GLY A 5 8.14 -15.41 31.46
C GLY A 5 6.99 -16.38 31.73
N GLU A 6 5.84 -15.89 32.20
CA GLU A 6 4.65 -16.70 32.43
C GLU A 6 4.01 -17.11 31.10
N THR A 7 3.49 -18.35 31.04
CA THR A 7 2.74 -18.85 29.88
C THR A 7 1.27 -18.91 30.22
N VAL A 8 0.44 -18.25 29.41
CA VAL A 8 -1.00 -18.15 29.62
C VAL A 8 -1.78 -18.74 28.45
N ARG A 9 -2.99 -19.23 28.73
CA ARG A 9 -3.91 -19.66 27.68
C ARG A 9 -4.57 -18.43 27.08
N LEU A 10 -4.35 -18.18 25.79
CA LEU A 10 -4.85 -16.98 25.10
C LEU A 10 -5.58 -17.35 23.82
N ARG A 11 -6.80 -16.84 23.65
CA ARG A 11 -7.50 -16.87 22.38
C ARG A 11 -7.23 -15.60 21.59
N ILE A 12 -6.85 -15.75 20.33
CA ILE A 12 -6.61 -14.61 19.43
C ILE A 12 -7.94 -14.19 18.79
N GLU A 13 -8.29 -12.92 18.93
CA GLU A 13 -9.55 -12.36 18.46
C GLU A 13 -9.46 -11.92 16.99
N ARG A 14 -8.38 -11.19 16.65
CA ARG A 14 -8.22 -10.52 15.35
C ARG A 14 -6.76 -10.16 15.08
N ILE A 15 -6.48 -9.78 13.85
CA ILE A 15 -5.25 -9.09 13.46
C ILE A 15 -5.40 -7.59 13.72
N VAL A 16 -4.32 -6.93 14.14
CA VAL A 16 -4.25 -5.47 14.37
C VAL A 16 -3.28 -4.81 13.40
N PRO A 17 -3.26 -3.45 13.28
CA PRO A 17 -2.29 -2.77 12.44
C PRO A 17 -0.86 -3.20 12.76
N GLY A 18 -0.08 -3.53 11.72
CA GLY A 18 1.25 -4.14 11.86
C GLY A 18 1.27 -5.66 11.72
N GLY A 19 0.11 -6.34 11.70
CA GLY A 19 -0.02 -7.76 11.38
C GLY A 19 0.11 -8.71 12.58
N ASP A 20 0.23 -8.19 13.79
CA ASP A 20 0.20 -9.01 15.01
C ASP A 20 -1.24 -9.47 15.28
N GLY A 21 -1.40 -10.69 15.80
CA GLY A 21 -2.67 -11.11 16.37
C GLY A 21 -2.84 -10.52 17.77
N MET A 22 -4.08 -10.23 18.15
CA MET A 22 -4.42 -9.66 19.44
C MET A 22 -5.50 -10.48 20.12
N GLY A 23 -5.25 -10.86 21.36
CA GLY A 23 -6.22 -11.44 22.29
C GLY A 23 -6.30 -10.63 23.58
N ARG A 24 -7.14 -11.07 24.52
CA ARG A 24 -7.26 -10.42 25.83
C ARG A 24 -7.01 -11.40 26.97
N LEU A 25 -6.27 -10.94 27.96
CA LEU A 25 -6.08 -11.60 29.25
C LEU A 25 -6.64 -10.67 30.33
N ASP A 26 -7.71 -11.09 31.01
CA ASP A 26 -8.41 -10.29 32.03
C ASP A 26 -8.76 -8.87 31.54
N GLY A 27 -9.19 -8.76 30.28
CA GLY A 27 -9.53 -7.49 29.62
C GLY A 27 -8.34 -6.72 29.03
N LEU A 28 -7.11 -7.03 29.43
CA LEU A 28 -5.89 -6.39 28.94
C LEU A 28 -5.49 -6.93 27.55
N PRO A 29 -5.26 -6.08 26.54
CA PRO A 29 -4.78 -6.52 25.23
C PRO A 29 -3.40 -7.19 25.30
N VAL A 30 -3.26 -8.32 24.61
CA VAL A 30 -2.01 -9.06 24.46
C VAL A 30 -1.73 -9.24 22.97
N PHE A 31 -0.59 -8.72 22.50
CA PHE A 31 -0.17 -8.83 21.10
C PHE A 31 0.78 -10.01 20.92
N VAL A 32 0.48 -10.86 19.94
CA VAL A 32 1.21 -12.09 19.63
C VAL A 32 1.53 -12.14 18.14
N PRO A 33 2.78 -11.86 17.73
CA PRO A 33 3.20 -11.98 16.34
C PRO A 33 3.00 -13.40 15.79
N ALA A 34 2.71 -13.51 14.49
CA ALA A 34 2.49 -14.79 13.78
C ALA A 34 1.34 -15.66 14.34
N SER A 35 0.39 -15.03 15.04
CA SER A 35 -0.83 -15.67 15.52
C SER A 35 -2.05 -15.34 14.64
N ALA A 36 -2.91 -16.33 14.45
CA ALA A 36 -4.08 -16.27 13.58
C ALA A 36 -5.36 -16.06 14.39
N PRO A 37 -6.36 -15.32 13.86
CA PRO A 37 -7.68 -15.23 14.48
C PRO A 37 -8.27 -16.61 14.75
N GLY A 38 -8.79 -16.81 15.96
CA GLY A 38 -9.34 -18.07 16.42
C GLY A 38 -8.33 -19.05 17.01
N ASP A 39 -7.02 -18.80 16.90
CA ASP A 39 -6.02 -19.61 17.60
C ASP A 39 -6.29 -19.64 19.10
N LEU A 40 -6.04 -20.81 19.71
CA LEU A 40 -5.93 -20.97 21.14
C LEU A 40 -4.49 -21.39 21.48
N LEU A 41 -3.75 -20.44 22.05
CA LEU A 41 -2.32 -20.49 22.24
C LEU A 41 -1.94 -20.71 23.71
N ASP A 42 -0.79 -21.34 23.89
CA ASP A 42 0.03 -21.17 25.09
C ASP A 42 0.99 -20.01 24.77
N ALA A 43 0.63 -18.82 25.26
CA ALA A 43 1.32 -17.58 24.96
C ALA A 43 2.27 -17.20 26.10
N ARG A 44 3.58 -17.17 25.83
CA ARG A 44 4.59 -16.76 26.82
C ARG A 44 4.73 -15.24 26.82
N ILE A 45 4.46 -14.60 27.95
CA ILE A 45 4.59 -13.14 28.08
C ILE A 45 6.07 -12.76 28.05
N VAL A 46 6.44 -11.91 27.08
CA VAL A 46 7.84 -11.46 26.88
C VAL A 46 8.05 -10.00 27.24
N GLY A 47 6.99 -9.25 27.50
CA GLY A 47 7.06 -7.85 27.90
C GLY A 47 5.71 -7.14 27.82
N GLY A 48 5.74 -5.81 27.91
CA GLY A 48 4.54 -4.99 27.85
C GLY A 48 4.80 -3.54 28.23
N LYS A 49 3.77 -2.72 28.14
CA LYS A 49 3.73 -1.35 28.67
C LYS A 49 2.41 -1.17 29.42
N PRO A 50 2.22 -0.08 30.20
CA PRO A 50 0.92 0.22 30.76
C PRO A 50 -0.17 0.18 29.67
N GLY A 51 -1.18 -0.68 29.85
CA GLY A 51 -2.29 -0.85 28.92
C GLY A 51 -2.15 -1.97 27.89
N PHE A 52 -1.00 -2.67 27.78
CA PHE A 52 -0.90 -3.89 26.95
C PHE A 52 0.28 -4.80 27.30
N LEU A 53 0.16 -6.07 26.94
CA LEU A 53 1.25 -7.06 26.99
C LEU A 53 1.69 -7.47 25.59
N ARG A 54 2.91 -7.98 25.50
CA ARG A 54 3.44 -8.69 24.34
C ARG A 54 3.76 -10.11 24.75
N ALA A 55 3.39 -11.05 23.91
CA ALA A 55 3.69 -12.46 24.09
C ALA A 55 4.20 -13.07 22.79
N GLU A 56 4.81 -14.24 22.91
CA GLU A 56 5.18 -15.09 21.79
C GLU A 56 4.48 -16.44 21.91
N ILE A 57 4.41 -17.15 20.78
CA ILE A 57 3.79 -18.46 20.71
C ILE A 57 4.74 -19.49 21.34
N ALA A 58 4.42 -19.99 22.53
CA ALA A 58 5.12 -21.14 23.11
C ALA A 58 4.51 -22.47 22.63
N GLY A 59 3.21 -22.47 22.35
CA GLY A 59 2.50 -23.61 21.78
C GLY A 59 1.18 -23.19 21.14
N ILE A 60 0.74 -23.94 20.12
CA ILE A 60 -0.58 -23.80 19.52
C ILE A 60 -1.36 -25.04 19.91
N ALA A 61 -2.26 -24.95 20.90
CA ALA A 61 -3.04 -26.15 21.28
C ALA A 61 -4.38 -26.26 20.57
N ALA A 62 -4.85 -25.21 19.90
CA ALA A 62 -5.81 -25.36 18.80
C ALA A 62 -5.58 -24.27 17.73
N PRO A 63 -5.32 -24.64 16.46
CA PRO A 63 -5.18 -23.65 15.39
C PRO A 63 -6.54 -23.03 15.04
N GLY A 64 -6.54 -21.73 14.74
CA GLY A 64 -7.70 -21.04 14.17
C GLY A 64 -8.01 -21.52 12.75
N PRO A 65 -9.26 -21.36 12.28
CA PRO A 65 -9.72 -21.93 11.00
C PRO A 65 -8.96 -21.38 9.79
N GLY A 66 -8.43 -20.16 9.89
CA GLY A 66 -7.66 -19.53 8.82
C GLY A 66 -6.16 -19.79 8.88
N ARG A 67 -5.64 -20.57 9.83
CA ARG A 67 -4.19 -20.80 9.98
C ARG A 67 -3.67 -21.78 8.94
N VAL A 68 -2.57 -21.42 8.27
CA VAL A 68 -1.86 -22.27 7.30
C VAL A 68 -0.36 -22.29 7.57
N ALA A 69 0.33 -23.27 7.00
CA ALA A 69 1.80 -23.28 6.99
C ALA A 69 2.31 -22.24 5.97
N PRO A 70 3.18 -21.30 6.37
CA PRO A 70 3.79 -20.35 5.45
C PRO A 70 4.64 -21.07 4.39
N PRO A 71 4.46 -20.78 3.08
CA PRO A 71 5.24 -21.43 2.03
C PRO A 71 6.67 -20.86 1.89
N CYS A 72 6.92 -19.62 2.35
CA CYS A 72 8.26 -19.03 2.26
C CYS A 72 9.20 -19.60 3.33
N PRO A 73 10.39 -20.10 2.94
CA PRO A 73 11.36 -20.66 3.90
C PRO A 73 11.95 -19.60 4.85
N TYR A 74 11.84 -18.32 4.49
CA TYR A 74 12.33 -17.20 5.30
C TYR A 74 11.24 -16.56 6.18
N TYR A 75 10.01 -17.07 6.14
CA TYR A 75 8.92 -16.49 6.91
C TYR A 75 9.19 -16.58 8.43
N GLY A 76 8.85 -15.50 9.15
CA GLY A 76 9.16 -15.36 10.58
C GLY A 76 10.54 -14.72 10.86
N VAL A 77 11.49 -14.81 9.91
CA VAL A 77 12.83 -14.18 10.03
C VAL A 77 12.93 -12.94 9.12
N CYS A 78 12.52 -13.06 7.85
CA CYS A 78 12.50 -11.96 6.90
C CYS A 78 11.49 -10.88 7.32
N GLY A 79 11.87 -9.60 7.17
CA GLY A 79 11.00 -8.46 7.47
C GLY A 79 9.94 -8.15 6.41
N GLY A 80 9.90 -8.87 5.29
CA GLY A 80 9.03 -8.56 4.15
C GLY A 80 7.55 -8.94 4.33
N CYS A 81 7.27 -10.18 4.75
CA CYS A 81 5.90 -10.70 4.90
C CYS A 81 5.53 -10.91 6.38
N ASN A 82 4.28 -10.67 6.73
CA ASN A 82 3.77 -10.86 8.10
C ASN A 82 2.43 -11.57 8.23
N LEU A 83 1.80 -12.01 7.13
CA LEU A 83 0.52 -12.73 7.14
C LEU A 83 0.54 -14.11 6.46
N GLN A 84 1.68 -14.67 6.02
CA GLN A 84 1.70 -15.99 5.33
C GLN A 84 1.22 -17.17 6.18
N HIS A 85 1.10 -16.99 7.49
CA HIS A 85 0.51 -17.97 8.41
C HIS A 85 -1.04 -17.97 8.37
N LEU A 86 -1.64 -17.08 7.58
CA LEU A 86 -3.06 -17.00 7.31
C LEU A 86 -3.35 -17.46 5.88
N SER A 87 -4.40 -18.27 5.71
CA SER A 87 -5.08 -18.48 4.43
C SER A 87 -5.42 -17.16 3.78
N TYR A 88 -5.50 -17.13 2.45
CA TYR A 88 -5.66 -15.87 1.73
C TYR A 88 -6.98 -15.18 2.07
N GLU A 89 -8.05 -15.95 2.23
CA GLU A 89 -9.36 -15.49 2.67
C GLU A 89 -9.27 -14.82 4.05
N ALA A 90 -8.56 -15.44 5.01
CA ALA A 90 -8.34 -14.85 6.32
C ALA A 90 -7.49 -13.56 6.28
N GLN A 91 -6.59 -13.41 5.30
CA GLN A 91 -5.86 -12.15 5.10
C GLN A 91 -6.80 -11.04 4.63
N LEU A 92 -7.67 -11.32 3.66
CA LEU A 92 -8.64 -10.35 3.15
C LEU A 92 -9.61 -9.90 4.25
N GLU A 93 -10.14 -10.84 5.04
CA GLU A 93 -11.00 -10.52 6.18
C GLU A 93 -10.29 -9.69 7.25
N ALA A 94 -9.04 -10.03 7.57
CA ALA A 94 -8.23 -9.25 8.49
C ALA A 94 -8.04 -7.81 7.98
N LYS A 95 -7.65 -7.62 6.72
CA LYS A 95 -7.43 -6.29 6.11
C LYS A 95 -8.72 -5.48 6.06
N LEU A 96 -9.83 -6.09 5.67
CA LEU A 96 -11.15 -5.45 5.66
C LEU A 96 -11.56 -5.00 7.07
N GLY A 97 -11.31 -5.84 8.09
CA GLY A 97 -11.48 -5.48 9.49
C GLY A 97 -10.67 -4.24 9.89
N LEU A 98 -9.40 -4.15 9.48
CA LEU A 98 -8.55 -2.99 9.75
C LEU A 98 -9.09 -1.71 9.11
N VAL A 99 -9.57 -1.77 7.87
CA VAL A 99 -10.14 -0.62 7.16
C VAL A 99 -11.43 -0.16 7.83
N ARG A 100 -12.35 -1.08 8.12
CA ARG A 100 -13.63 -0.78 8.80
C ARG A 100 -13.40 -0.15 10.17
N ASP A 101 -12.49 -0.72 10.97
CA ASP A 101 -12.15 -0.17 12.28
C ASP A 101 -11.54 1.23 12.18
N ALA A 102 -10.69 1.49 11.17
CA ALA A 102 -10.11 2.81 10.94
C ALA A 102 -11.18 3.84 10.54
N TRP A 103 -12.07 3.52 9.60
CA TRP A 103 -13.15 4.40 9.16
C TRP A 103 -14.12 4.75 10.29
N LYS A 104 -14.48 3.76 11.10
CA LYS A 104 -15.25 3.95 12.32
C LYS A 104 -14.56 4.90 13.30
N ARG A 105 -13.32 4.59 13.69
CA ARG A 105 -12.64 5.30 14.80
C ARG A 105 -12.07 6.66 14.43
N SER A 106 -11.50 6.77 13.24
CA SER A 106 -10.78 7.96 12.79
C SER A 106 -11.61 8.84 11.86
N GLY A 107 -12.52 8.24 11.10
CA GLY A 107 -13.45 8.96 10.23
C GLY A 107 -14.80 9.27 10.88
N GLY A 108 -15.22 8.49 11.89
CA GLY A 108 -16.59 8.55 12.42
C GLY A 108 -17.62 7.98 11.45
N LEU A 109 -17.21 7.07 10.57
CA LEU A 109 -18.01 6.52 9.48
C LEU A 109 -18.25 5.02 9.71
N ASP A 110 -19.40 4.68 10.30
CA ASP A 110 -19.73 3.32 10.75
C ASP A 110 -20.52 2.49 9.71
N ARG A 111 -20.98 3.11 8.61
CA ARG A 111 -21.89 2.51 7.63
C ARG A 111 -21.37 2.63 6.20
N VAL A 112 -20.11 2.25 6.01
CA VAL A 112 -19.48 2.22 4.68
C VAL A 112 -19.22 0.78 4.30
N ASP A 113 -19.81 0.38 3.19
CA ASP A 113 -19.56 -0.91 2.57
C ASP A 113 -18.30 -0.82 1.70
N PHE A 114 -17.45 -1.84 1.81
CA PHE A 114 -16.21 -1.93 1.05
C PHE A 114 -16.27 -3.17 0.19
N ASP A 115 -16.13 -2.96 -1.12
CA ASP A 115 -15.81 -4.06 -2.03
C ASP A 115 -14.39 -4.53 -1.79
N VAL A 116 -14.12 -5.83 -1.91
CA VAL A 116 -12.77 -6.39 -1.77
C VAL A 116 -12.31 -6.89 -3.13
N VAL A 117 -11.26 -6.28 -3.65
CA VAL A 117 -10.60 -6.68 -4.89
C VAL A 117 -9.38 -7.53 -4.52
N ALA A 118 -9.55 -8.83 -4.60
CA ALA A 118 -8.51 -9.82 -4.38
C ALA A 118 -7.44 -9.80 -5.49
N SER A 119 -6.24 -10.21 -5.13
CA SER A 119 -5.09 -10.41 -6.01
C SER A 119 -4.67 -11.87 -6.04
N GLU A 120 -3.67 -12.18 -6.87
CA GLU A 120 -2.96 -13.43 -6.76
C GLU A 120 -2.03 -13.38 -5.54
N PRO A 121 -2.10 -14.35 -4.61
CA PRO A 121 -1.40 -14.26 -3.33
C PRO A 121 0.13 -14.33 -3.42
N PHE A 122 0.65 -14.79 -4.57
CA PHE A 122 2.07 -15.02 -4.85
C PHE A 122 2.40 -14.57 -6.27
N ALA A 123 3.69 -14.47 -6.59
CA ALA A 123 4.18 -14.04 -7.91
C ALA A 123 3.53 -12.74 -8.45
N TYR A 124 3.20 -11.81 -7.55
CA TYR A 124 2.51 -10.56 -7.89
C TYR A 124 3.45 -9.35 -7.89
N ARG A 125 4.59 -9.44 -7.19
CA ARG A 125 5.42 -8.29 -6.85
C ARG A 125 6.45 -8.03 -7.95
N ASN A 126 6.10 -7.11 -8.84
CA ASN A 126 6.94 -6.57 -9.90
C ASN A 126 8.07 -5.70 -9.37
N ARG A 127 7.92 -5.03 -8.22
CA ARG A 127 8.95 -4.11 -7.70
C ARG A 127 9.44 -4.51 -6.31
N ALA A 128 10.74 -4.68 -6.16
CA ALA A 128 11.40 -4.96 -4.89
C ALA A 128 12.54 -3.98 -4.64
N GLN A 129 12.85 -3.74 -3.37
CA GLN A 129 14.05 -3.01 -2.98
C GLN A 129 14.88 -3.93 -2.10
N PHE A 130 16.13 -4.10 -2.48
CA PHE A 130 17.07 -4.98 -1.82
C PHE A 130 18.15 -4.17 -1.11
N HIS A 131 18.76 -4.79 -0.12
CA HIS A 131 19.98 -4.34 0.54
C HIS A 131 21.16 -5.14 0.00
N VAL A 132 22.36 -4.56 0.07
CA VAL A 132 23.62 -5.23 -0.22
C VAL A 132 24.40 -5.33 1.08
N ASP A 133 24.83 -6.54 1.43
CA ASP A 133 25.69 -6.72 2.60
C ASP A 133 27.19 -6.53 2.27
N ALA A 134 28.06 -6.60 3.29
CA ALA A 134 29.49 -6.44 3.11
C ALA A 134 30.15 -7.50 2.20
N ALA A 135 29.49 -8.65 1.99
CA ALA A 135 29.93 -9.69 1.07
C ALA A 135 29.35 -9.51 -0.35
N GLY A 136 28.60 -8.42 -0.59
CA GLY A 136 28.01 -8.13 -1.89
C GLY A 136 26.71 -8.87 -2.20
N ARG A 137 26.11 -9.51 -1.20
CA ARG A 137 24.93 -10.38 -1.37
C ARG A 137 23.64 -9.58 -1.33
N THR A 138 22.66 -10.06 -2.09
CA THR A 138 21.31 -9.48 -2.14
C THR A 138 20.50 -9.92 -0.93
N CYS A 139 20.04 -8.94 -0.16
CA CYS A 139 19.45 -9.16 1.15
C CYS A 139 18.13 -8.41 1.35
N TYR A 140 17.31 -8.93 2.26
CA TYR A 140 16.30 -8.15 2.96
C TYR A 140 16.75 -7.89 4.40
N ALA A 141 16.15 -6.91 5.07
CA ALA A 141 16.30 -6.76 6.51
C ALA A 141 15.54 -7.87 7.25
N ARG A 142 16.11 -8.36 8.36
CA ARG A 142 15.40 -9.23 9.30
C ARG A 142 14.27 -8.47 9.97
N ARG A 143 13.25 -9.20 10.41
CA ARG A 143 12.08 -8.63 11.08
C ARG A 143 12.52 -7.82 12.30
N SER A 144 12.09 -6.56 12.34
CA SER A 144 12.37 -5.64 13.46
C SER A 144 13.86 -5.46 13.77
N SER A 145 14.73 -5.59 12.76
CA SER A 145 16.18 -5.48 12.90
C SER A 145 16.80 -4.79 11.67
N SER A 146 17.97 -4.16 11.85
CA SER A 146 18.81 -3.69 10.74
C SER A 146 19.73 -4.78 10.18
N GLU A 147 19.76 -5.95 10.82
CA GLU A 147 20.55 -7.08 10.37
C GLU A 147 20.03 -7.63 9.05
N LEU A 148 20.95 -7.94 8.13
CA LEU A 148 20.62 -8.40 6.79
C LEU A 148 20.48 -9.92 6.73
N LEU A 149 19.54 -10.37 5.91
CA LEU A 149 19.27 -11.76 5.57
C LEU A 149 19.44 -11.93 4.06
N GLU A 150 20.44 -12.72 3.66
CA GLU A 150 20.58 -13.16 2.27
C GLU A 150 19.32 -13.93 1.85
N VAL A 151 18.78 -13.58 0.68
CA VAL A 151 17.60 -14.23 0.11
C VAL A 151 17.89 -14.73 -1.29
N ARG A 152 17.56 -16.01 -1.53
CA ARG A 152 17.72 -16.67 -2.84
C ARG A 152 16.41 -17.16 -3.43
N SER A 153 15.31 -16.95 -2.72
CA SER A 153 13.95 -17.21 -3.19
C SER A 153 12.99 -16.26 -2.49
N CYS A 154 11.90 -15.91 -3.17
CA CYS A 154 10.89 -15.04 -2.60
C CYS A 154 9.56 -15.25 -3.35
N PRO A 155 8.66 -16.10 -2.82
CA PRO A 155 7.46 -16.52 -3.55
C PRO A 155 6.50 -15.40 -3.96
N ILE A 156 6.62 -14.21 -3.38
CA ILE A 156 5.78 -13.06 -3.76
C ILE A 156 6.32 -12.32 -4.99
N LEU A 157 7.59 -12.50 -5.35
CA LEU A 157 8.20 -11.84 -6.51
C LEU A 157 7.72 -12.49 -7.80
N VAL A 158 7.57 -11.66 -8.84
CA VAL A 158 7.37 -12.18 -10.20
C VAL A 158 8.59 -13.00 -10.64
N GLU A 159 8.33 -13.94 -11.53
CA GLU A 159 9.30 -14.95 -11.99
C GLU A 159 10.67 -14.38 -12.44
N PRO A 160 10.75 -13.27 -13.21
CA PRO A 160 12.05 -12.71 -13.59
C PRO A 160 12.90 -12.27 -12.40
N LEU A 161 12.26 -11.71 -11.37
CA LEU A 161 12.97 -11.31 -10.14
C LEU A 161 13.34 -12.52 -9.29
N GLU A 162 12.46 -13.53 -9.21
CA GLU A 162 12.73 -14.74 -8.47
C GLU A 162 13.92 -15.52 -9.06
N ARG A 163 13.98 -15.67 -10.38
CA ARG A 163 15.16 -16.23 -11.08
C ARG A 163 16.41 -15.39 -10.81
N TRP A 164 16.29 -14.07 -10.93
CA TRP A 164 17.44 -13.16 -10.76
C TRP A 164 18.08 -13.23 -9.37
N ILE A 165 17.29 -13.38 -8.29
CA ILE A 165 17.83 -13.55 -6.94
C ILE A 165 18.37 -14.97 -6.69
N ALA A 166 17.85 -15.99 -7.36
CA ALA A 166 18.30 -17.37 -7.21
C ALA A 166 19.72 -17.57 -7.74
N ASP A 167 20.08 -16.87 -8.82
CA ASP A 167 21.39 -16.95 -9.47
C ASP A 167 22.53 -16.28 -8.67
N GLY A 168 22.24 -15.73 -7.48
CA GLY A 168 23.25 -15.13 -6.59
C GLY A 168 23.80 -13.80 -7.12
N SER A 169 23.05 -13.11 -7.99
CA SER A 169 23.40 -11.85 -8.64
C SER A 169 23.95 -10.83 -7.64
N ALA A 170 25.24 -10.51 -7.80
CA ALA A 170 26.03 -9.67 -6.90
C ALA A 170 25.50 -8.24 -6.85
N GLY A 171 24.86 -7.88 -5.74
CA GLY A 171 24.62 -6.48 -5.38
C GLY A 171 25.93 -5.67 -5.32
N ALA A 172 27.08 -6.33 -5.05
CA ALA A 172 28.41 -5.71 -5.07
C ALA A 172 28.75 -4.97 -6.37
N ALA A 173 28.27 -5.43 -7.53
CA ALA A 173 28.58 -4.78 -8.80
C ALA A 173 27.87 -3.43 -9.01
N LEU A 174 26.91 -3.07 -8.15
CA LEU A 174 26.11 -1.85 -8.27
C LEU A 174 26.73 -0.64 -7.53
N GLY A 175 27.70 -0.86 -6.64
CA GLY A 175 28.30 0.21 -5.82
C GLY A 175 27.32 0.93 -4.90
N LYS A 176 26.22 0.26 -4.51
CA LYS A 176 25.12 0.81 -3.71
C LYS A 176 24.79 -0.11 -2.53
N ASP A 177 24.48 0.47 -1.38
CA ASP A 177 24.00 -0.29 -0.20
C ASP A 177 22.55 -0.77 -0.34
N ARG A 178 21.77 -0.10 -1.19
CA ARG A 178 20.38 -0.43 -1.53
C ARG A 178 20.09 -0.12 -2.99
N PHE A 179 19.27 -0.94 -3.61
CA PHE A 179 18.86 -0.76 -5.00
C PHE A 179 17.45 -1.29 -5.23
N VAL A 180 16.76 -0.74 -6.22
CA VAL A 180 15.46 -1.22 -6.70
C VAL A 180 15.66 -2.21 -7.84
N ALA A 181 14.86 -3.27 -7.85
CA ALA A 181 14.70 -4.17 -8.97
C ALA A 181 13.24 -4.19 -9.42
N PHE A 182 13.02 -4.25 -10.72
CA PHE A 182 11.71 -4.32 -11.34
C PHE A 182 11.63 -5.49 -12.31
N GLY A 183 10.72 -6.43 -12.09
CA GLY A 183 10.44 -7.54 -12.99
C GLY A 183 9.28 -7.19 -13.91
N TYR A 184 9.49 -7.29 -15.21
CA TYR A 184 8.46 -7.07 -16.21
C TYR A 184 8.66 -7.99 -17.40
N ARG A 185 7.58 -8.66 -17.83
CA ARG A 185 7.62 -9.76 -18.81
C ARG A 185 8.62 -10.83 -18.37
N ASP A 186 9.65 -11.08 -19.16
CA ASP A 186 10.64 -12.13 -18.92
C ASP A 186 11.98 -11.59 -18.38
N GLU A 187 12.04 -10.29 -18.03
CA GLU A 187 13.29 -9.60 -17.66
C GLU A 187 13.22 -8.92 -16.29
N ALA A 188 14.39 -8.83 -15.65
CA ALA A 188 14.62 -8.09 -14.43
C ALA A 188 15.47 -6.83 -14.72
N TYR A 189 14.93 -5.68 -14.40
CA TYR A 189 15.56 -4.37 -14.56
C TYR A 189 16.09 -3.88 -13.21
N ILE A 190 17.36 -3.51 -13.15
CA ILE A 190 18.08 -3.28 -11.88
C ILE A 190 18.59 -1.85 -11.83
N GLU A 191 18.25 -1.12 -10.77
CA GLU A 191 18.75 0.23 -10.53
C GLU A 191 20.29 0.25 -10.54
N GLY A 192 20.87 1.13 -11.35
CA GLY A 192 22.33 1.24 -11.54
C GLY A 192 22.84 0.50 -12.78
N ARG A 193 22.08 -0.47 -13.31
CA ARG A 193 22.31 -1.06 -14.65
C ARG A 193 21.33 -0.45 -15.65
N ASP A 194 20.07 -0.39 -15.25
CA ASP A 194 18.96 0.13 -16.01
C ASP A 194 18.55 1.49 -15.45
N ARG A 195 18.32 2.45 -16.35
CA ARG A 195 17.87 3.80 -15.97
C ARG A 195 16.36 3.94 -16.10
N ARG A 196 15.79 3.42 -17.19
CA ARG A 196 14.39 3.62 -17.57
C ARG A 196 13.77 2.29 -17.99
N LEU A 197 12.51 2.10 -17.62
CA LEU A 197 11.67 1.01 -18.10
C LEU A 197 10.41 1.58 -18.75
N ALA A 198 9.92 0.90 -19.78
CA ALA A 198 8.60 1.11 -20.33
C ALA A 198 7.76 -0.16 -20.12
N ILE A 199 6.58 -0.01 -19.52
CA ILE A 199 5.61 -1.08 -19.33
C ILE A 199 4.29 -0.74 -20.03
N ASP A 200 3.44 -1.74 -20.23
CA ASP A 200 2.07 -1.54 -20.69
C ASP A 200 1.11 -1.67 -19.50
N ILE A 201 0.15 -0.76 -19.41
CA ILE A 201 -1.00 -0.85 -18.50
C ILE A 201 -2.24 -0.61 -19.34
N LEU A 202 -3.12 -1.61 -19.45
CA LEU A 202 -4.38 -1.50 -20.20
C LEU A 202 -4.20 -0.93 -21.63
N GLY A 203 -3.16 -1.36 -22.34
CA GLY A 203 -2.84 -0.93 -23.71
C GLY A 203 -2.21 0.46 -23.82
N LYS A 204 -1.74 1.04 -22.71
CA LYS A 204 -1.01 2.32 -22.70
C LYS A 204 0.44 2.11 -22.23
N PRO A 205 1.43 2.63 -22.97
CA PRO A 205 2.83 2.58 -22.53
C PRO A 205 3.09 3.61 -21.44
N PHE A 206 3.68 3.17 -20.33
CA PHE A 206 4.17 4.02 -19.25
C PHE A 206 5.67 3.87 -19.12
N SER A 207 6.37 5.00 -19.15
CA SER A 207 7.79 5.07 -18.90
C SER A 207 8.10 5.70 -17.55
N PHE A 208 9.10 5.18 -16.87
CA PHE A 208 9.57 5.72 -15.58
C PHE A 208 11.03 5.35 -15.32
N ASP A 209 11.64 6.04 -14.37
CA ASP A 209 12.98 5.73 -13.86
C ASP A 209 12.93 4.50 -12.95
N ILE A 210 13.84 3.54 -13.10
CA ILE A 210 13.84 2.31 -12.30
C ILE A 210 14.02 2.59 -10.80
N GLY A 211 14.81 3.60 -10.43
CA GLY A 211 14.95 4.03 -9.04
C GLY A 211 13.73 4.79 -8.52
N GLY A 212 12.88 5.28 -9.42
CA GLY A 212 11.62 5.96 -9.12
C GLY A 212 10.54 5.03 -8.55
N PHE A 213 9.41 5.63 -8.19
CA PHE A 213 8.23 4.89 -7.76
C PHE A 213 7.36 4.51 -8.97
N PHE A 214 6.99 3.24 -9.00
CA PHE A 214 5.84 2.72 -9.73
C PHE A 214 5.21 1.63 -8.87
N GLN A 215 3.90 1.43 -9.04
CA GLN A 215 3.16 0.45 -8.27
C GLN A 215 3.73 -0.97 -8.43
N SER A 216 3.81 -1.70 -7.31
CA SER A 216 4.55 -2.97 -7.28
C SER A 216 3.76 -4.20 -7.72
N ASN A 217 2.46 -4.08 -7.93
CA ASN A 217 1.57 -5.17 -8.35
C ASN A 217 0.81 -4.71 -9.60
N LEU A 218 1.37 -4.99 -10.78
CA LEU A 218 0.80 -4.47 -12.03
C LEU A 218 -0.60 -5.01 -12.31
N ARG A 219 -0.89 -6.26 -11.92
CA ARG A 219 -2.22 -6.84 -12.05
C ARG A 219 -3.26 -6.06 -11.25
N MET A 220 -2.91 -5.58 -10.05
CA MET A 220 -3.82 -4.73 -9.27
C MET A 220 -3.91 -3.31 -9.79
N VAL A 221 -2.85 -2.76 -10.39
CA VAL A 221 -2.94 -1.47 -11.10
C VAL A 221 -4.00 -1.52 -12.20
N GLU A 222 -4.02 -2.59 -12.98
CA GLU A 222 -5.01 -2.79 -14.05
C GLU A 222 -6.45 -2.92 -13.54
N ARG A 223 -6.64 -3.28 -12.25
CA ARG A 223 -7.94 -3.31 -11.57
C ARG A 223 -8.30 -1.98 -10.92
N LEU A 224 -7.31 -1.25 -10.39
CA LEU A 224 -7.50 0.04 -9.74
C LEU A 224 -7.81 1.16 -10.74
N VAL A 225 -7.09 1.20 -11.87
CA VAL A 225 -7.25 2.26 -12.88
C VAL A 225 -8.70 2.40 -13.35
N PRO A 226 -9.43 1.32 -13.71
CA PRO A 226 -10.83 1.45 -14.10
C PRO A 226 -11.74 2.00 -12.99
N ALA A 227 -11.51 1.57 -11.74
CA ALA A 227 -12.30 2.06 -10.60
C ALA A 227 -12.09 3.57 -10.36
N VAL A 228 -10.88 4.07 -10.62
CA VAL A 228 -10.54 5.49 -10.47
C VAL A 228 -10.98 6.33 -11.67
N CYS A 229 -10.99 5.79 -12.89
CA CYS A 229 -11.04 6.58 -14.11
C CYS A 229 -12.19 6.29 -15.10
N SER A 230 -12.72 5.07 -15.20
CA SER A 230 -13.51 4.65 -16.38
C SER A 230 -14.86 5.35 -16.53
N ASP A 231 -15.52 5.70 -15.43
CA ASP A 231 -16.85 6.31 -15.44
C ASP A 231 -16.83 7.83 -15.25
N MET A 232 -15.63 8.44 -15.17
CA MET A 232 -15.47 9.85 -14.89
C MET A 232 -15.27 10.65 -16.18
N SER A 233 -16.08 11.71 -16.35
CA SER A 233 -15.97 12.65 -17.46
C SER A 233 -16.49 14.04 -17.05
N GLY A 234 -16.11 15.06 -17.81
CA GLY A 234 -16.46 16.45 -17.51
C GLY A 234 -15.60 17.42 -18.31
N GLU A 235 -15.60 18.70 -17.94
CA GLU A 235 -14.75 19.71 -18.56
C GLU A 235 -13.32 19.63 -18.03
N ARG A 236 -13.16 19.48 -16.71
CA ARG A 236 -11.84 19.57 -16.07
C ARG A 236 -11.63 18.57 -14.94
N ALA A 237 -10.47 17.91 -14.98
CA ALA A 237 -9.98 17.08 -13.89
C ALA A 237 -8.60 17.50 -13.39
N ALA A 238 -8.28 17.12 -12.14
CA ALA A 238 -6.94 17.18 -11.59
C ALA A 238 -6.48 15.81 -11.08
N ASP A 239 -5.23 15.45 -11.36
CA ASP A 239 -4.49 14.32 -10.80
C ASP A 239 -3.42 14.89 -9.86
N LEU A 240 -3.71 14.91 -8.56
CA LEU A 240 -2.80 15.44 -7.53
C LEU A 240 -1.98 14.29 -6.95
N TYR A 241 -0.69 14.54 -6.70
CA TYR A 241 0.29 13.50 -6.38
C TYR A 241 0.45 12.52 -7.55
N CYS A 242 0.44 13.03 -8.78
CA CYS A 242 0.27 12.19 -9.97
C CYS A 242 1.44 11.24 -10.23
N GLY A 243 2.60 11.43 -9.57
CA GLY A 243 3.82 10.69 -9.85
C GLY A 243 4.15 10.76 -11.35
N VAL A 244 4.25 9.59 -11.98
CA VAL A 244 4.53 9.46 -13.43
C VAL A 244 3.28 9.59 -14.32
N GLY A 245 2.16 10.06 -13.78
CA GLY A 245 0.93 10.37 -14.52
C GLY A 245 0.05 9.16 -14.82
N LEU A 246 0.01 8.17 -13.91
CA LEU A 246 -0.77 6.94 -14.09
C LEU A 246 -2.25 7.25 -14.37
N PHE A 247 -2.94 7.91 -13.42
CA PHE A 247 -4.37 8.17 -13.55
C PHE A 247 -4.66 9.24 -14.61
N GLY A 248 -3.87 10.31 -14.64
CA GLY A 248 -3.98 11.36 -15.65
C GLY A 248 -3.98 10.83 -17.08
N ALA A 249 -3.15 9.83 -17.39
CA ALA A 249 -3.11 9.23 -18.71
C ALA A 249 -4.45 8.59 -19.12
N PHE A 250 -5.23 8.06 -18.18
CA PHE A 250 -6.56 7.49 -18.44
C PHE A 250 -7.67 8.55 -18.38
N LEU A 251 -7.61 9.49 -17.42
CA LEU A 251 -8.60 10.56 -17.26
C LEU A 251 -8.70 11.47 -18.49
N LYS A 252 -7.59 11.66 -19.21
CA LYS A 252 -7.57 12.45 -20.45
C LYS A 252 -8.58 12.00 -21.51
N ARG A 253 -9.09 10.76 -21.44
CA ARG A 253 -10.16 10.29 -22.33
C ARG A 253 -11.51 10.97 -22.04
N GLY A 254 -11.79 11.27 -20.78
CA GLY A 254 -13.06 11.86 -20.32
C GLY A 254 -13.00 13.36 -20.02
N PHE A 255 -11.80 13.94 -19.95
CA PHE A 255 -11.59 15.35 -19.58
C PHE A 255 -10.68 16.06 -20.59
N PRO A 256 -11.18 17.06 -21.34
CA PRO A 256 -10.38 17.84 -22.28
C PRO A 256 -9.37 18.75 -21.59
N ARG A 257 -9.62 19.15 -20.33
CA ARG A 257 -8.68 19.91 -19.50
C ARG A 257 -8.24 19.06 -18.32
N LEU A 258 -6.97 18.66 -18.31
CA LEU A 258 -6.38 17.87 -17.23
C LEU A 258 -5.20 18.62 -16.63
N VAL A 259 -5.11 18.65 -15.30
CA VAL A 259 -3.95 19.16 -14.58
C VAL A 259 -3.32 18.03 -13.78
N CYS A 260 -2.02 17.82 -13.93
CA CYS A 260 -1.24 16.86 -13.17
C CYS A 260 -0.25 17.59 -12.26
N VAL A 261 -0.23 17.26 -10.97
CA VAL A 261 0.61 17.93 -9.95
C VAL A 261 1.42 16.91 -9.19
N GLU A 262 2.73 17.09 -9.16
CA GLU A 262 3.68 16.25 -8.45
C GLU A 262 4.87 17.12 -8.03
N GLN A 263 5.46 16.88 -6.85
CA GLN A 263 6.59 17.67 -6.35
C GLN A 263 7.92 17.27 -6.98
N ASP A 264 8.07 15.99 -7.35
CA ASP A 264 9.27 15.47 -7.97
C ASP A 264 9.33 15.81 -9.47
N GLU A 265 10.23 16.74 -9.83
CA GLU A 265 10.44 17.19 -11.21
C GLU A 265 10.74 16.04 -12.18
N ARG A 266 11.48 15.01 -11.71
CA ARG A 266 11.78 13.83 -12.53
C ARG A 266 10.51 13.07 -12.89
N SER A 267 9.63 12.84 -11.92
CA SER A 267 8.33 12.18 -12.11
C SER A 267 7.43 12.98 -13.05
N ILE A 268 7.39 14.31 -12.93
CA ILE A 268 6.69 15.18 -13.89
C ILE A 268 7.24 15.03 -15.32
N GLY A 269 8.55 14.92 -15.49
CA GLY A 269 9.15 14.66 -16.81
C GLY A 269 8.60 13.39 -17.46
N TYR A 270 8.38 12.33 -16.69
CA TYR A 270 7.72 11.10 -17.15
C TYR A 270 6.21 11.30 -17.36
N ALA A 271 5.51 12.00 -16.46
CA ALA A 271 4.10 12.30 -16.59
C ALA A 271 3.78 13.05 -17.89
N CYS A 272 4.60 14.04 -18.27
CA CYS A 272 4.49 14.74 -19.55
C CYS A 272 4.48 13.78 -20.75
N SER A 273 5.34 12.76 -20.72
CA SER A 273 5.45 11.76 -21.78
C SER A 273 4.30 10.74 -21.75
N ASN A 274 3.94 10.27 -20.55
CA ASN A 274 2.95 9.21 -20.37
C ASN A 274 1.51 9.69 -20.59
N VAL A 275 1.18 10.89 -20.09
CA VAL A 275 -0.15 11.51 -20.26
C VAL A 275 -0.27 12.15 -21.65
N GLY A 276 0.84 12.70 -22.17
CA GLY A 276 0.93 13.31 -23.49
C GLY A 276 0.35 14.74 -23.56
N PRO A 277 0.37 15.36 -24.75
CA PRO A 277 0.11 16.80 -24.94
C PRO A 277 -1.33 17.23 -24.63
N GLY A 278 -1.53 18.45 -24.15
CA GLY A 278 -2.86 19.01 -23.83
C GLY A 278 -3.27 18.91 -22.37
N ALA A 279 -2.49 18.18 -21.54
CA ALA A 279 -2.56 18.31 -20.09
C ALA A 279 -1.63 19.43 -19.60
N GLY A 280 -2.00 20.07 -18.49
CA GLY A 280 -1.12 20.96 -17.72
C GLY A 280 -0.33 20.15 -16.69
N PHE A 281 0.94 20.51 -16.49
CA PHE A 281 1.81 19.84 -15.53
C PHE A 281 2.42 20.86 -14.58
N SER A 282 2.48 20.51 -13.30
CA SER A 282 3.10 21.34 -12.27
C SER A 282 4.04 20.52 -11.41
N ALA A 283 5.33 20.87 -11.46
CA ALA A 283 6.34 20.37 -10.54
C ALA A 283 6.36 21.21 -9.26
N SER A 284 5.47 20.90 -8.30
CA SER A 284 5.36 21.67 -7.06
C SER A 284 4.72 20.87 -5.93
N SER A 285 4.93 21.33 -4.69
CA SER A 285 4.16 20.84 -3.55
C SER A 285 2.68 21.15 -3.73
N ILE A 286 1.80 20.34 -3.16
CA ILE A 286 0.35 20.62 -3.20
C ILE A 286 0.05 21.92 -2.46
N GLU A 287 0.79 22.23 -1.40
CA GLU A 287 0.70 23.50 -0.66
C GLU A 287 0.92 24.72 -1.55
N ASP A 288 1.90 24.65 -2.45
CA ASP A 288 2.19 25.76 -3.37
C ASP A 288 1.23 25.77 -4.55
N TRP A 289 0.93 24.59 -5.11
CA TRP A 289 -0.02 24.48 -6.22
C TRP A 289 -1.41 25.03 -5.86
N THR A 290 -1.90 24.78 -4.66
CA THR A 290 -3.21 25.30 -4.19
C THR A 290 -3.31 26.83 -4.13
N ARG A 291 -2.17 27.54 -4.17
CA ARG A 291 -2.10 29.02 -4.25
C ARG A 291 -2.07 29.56 -5.68
N SER A 292 -1.88 28.68 -6.67
CA SER A 292 -1.75 29.04 -8.08
C SER A 292 -3.07 29.51 -8.69
N ALA A 293 -3.00 30.13 -9.87
CA ALA A 293 -4.20 30.48 -10.64
C ALA A 293 -4.96 29.23 -11.13
N GLN A 294 -4.26 28.14 -11.46
CA GLN A 294 -4.88 26.88 -11.91
C GLN A 294 -5.77 26.27 -10.81
N ALA A 295 -5.34 26.35 -9.55
CA ALA A 295 -6.10 25.82 -8.42
C ALA A 295 -7.40 26.59 -8.12
N ARG A 296 -7.63 27.75 -8.75
CA ARG A 296 -8.87 28.54 -8.64
C ARG A 296 -9.90 28.19 -9.72
N GLU A 297 -9.53 27.36 -10.68
CA GLU A 297 -10.45 26.86 -11.70
C GLU A 297 -11.48 25.90 -11.09
N ARG A 298 -12.60 25.68 -11.79
CA ARG A 298 -13.59 24.67 -11.38
C ARG A 298 -13.19 23.31 -11.91
N PHE A 299 -13.24 22.31 -11.04
CA PHE A 299 -12.92 20.92 -11.35
C PHE A 299 -14.18 20.08 -11.20
N ASP A 300 -14.43 19.19 -12.15
CA ASP A 300 -15.52 18.20 -12.04
C ASP A 300 -15.03 16.97 -11.25
N TYR A 301 -13.76 16.61 -11.42
CA TYR A 301 -13.15 15.47 -10.74
C TYR A 301 -11.74 15.79 -10.24
N VAL A 302 -11.42 15.38 -9.02
CA VAL A 302 -10.06 15.42 -8.49
C VAL A 302 -9.67 14.04 -7.98
N VAL A 303 -8.58 13.48 -8.52
CA VAL A 303 -7.93 12.29 -7.97
C VAL A 303 -6.79 12.71 -7.06
N VAL A 304 -6.66 12.04 -5.92
CA VAL A 304 -5.55 12.17 -4.98
C VAL A 304 -4.98 10.79 -4.65
N ASP A 305 -3.67 10.64 -4.76
CA ASP A 305 -2.92 9.45 -4.30
C ASP A 305 -1.77 9.90 -3.36
N PRO A 306 -2.10 10.44 -2.17
CA PRO A 306 -1.11 11.03 -1.28
C PRO A 306 -0.17 9.97 -0.64
N PRO A 307 0.97 10.41 -0.07
CA PRO A 307 1.81 9.52 0.73
C PRO A 307 1.08 8.99 1.98
N ARG A 308 1.70 8.07 2.73
CA ARG A 308 1.12 7.39 3.93
C ARG A 308 0.55 8.32 5.01
N ALA A 309 0.96 9.60 5.04
CA ALA A 309 0.41 10.58 5.97
C ALA A 309 -1.02 11.06 5.60
N GLY A 310 -1.48 10.71 4.40
CA GLY A 310 -2.70 11.18 3.77
C GLY A 310 -2.57 12.61 3.26
N LEU A 311 -3.72 13.26 3.06
CA LEU A 311 -3.78 14.65 2.63
C LEU A 311 -3.18 15.59 3.68
N THR A 312 -2.59 16.68 3.23
CA THR A 312 -2.19 17.75 4.14
C THR A 312 -3.39 18.61 4.54
N ALA A 313 -3.26 19.40 5.60
CA ALA A 313 -4.35 20.29 6.03
C ALA A 313 -4.74 21.28 4.93
N THR A 314 -3.75 21.79 4.19
CA THR A 314 -3.93 22.67 3.03
C THR A 314 -4.69 21.96 1.91
N ALA A 315 -4.31 20.74 1.54
CA ALA A 315 -4.99 19.97 0.51
C ALA A 315 -6.46 19.69 0.87
N ARG A 316 -6.73 19.28 2.13
CA ARG A 316 -8.10 19.09 2.63
C ARG A 316 -8.92 20.38 2.57
N ALA A 317 -8.37 21.49 3.06
CA ALA A 317 -9.05 22.78 3.05
C ALA A 317 -9.35 23.24 1.63
N TRP A 318 -8.42 23.01 0.69
CA TRP A 318 -8.63 23.31 -0.73
C TRP A 318 -9.74 22.44 -1.33
N LEU A 319 -9.77 21.12 -1.13
CA LEU A 319 -10.84 20.26 -1.63
C LEU A 319 -12.23 20.67 -1.12
N ALA A 320 -12.33 21.06 0.15
CA ALA A 320 -13.56 21.55 0.75
C ALA A 320 -14.01 22.91 0.17
N ALA A 321 -13.07 23.79 -0.19
CA ALA A 321 -13.36 25.11 -0.75
C ALA A 321 -13.61 25.08 -2.27
N ALA A 322 -12.81 24.33 -3.01
CA ALA A 322 -12.90 24.16 -4.46
C ALA A 322 -14.16 23.38 -4.88
N ARG A 323 -14.65 22.50 -3.98
CA ARG A 323 -15.89 21.73 -4.15
C ARG A 323 -15.99 21.03 -5.53
N PRO A 324 -15.00 20.22 -5.96
CA PRO A 324 -15.20 19.39 -7.14
C PRO A 324 -16.43 18.49 -7.00
N ALA A 325 -17.10 18.18 -8.12
CA ALA A 325 -18.29 17.32 -8.08
C ALA A 325 -17.95 15.91 -7.56
N TYR A 326 -16.77 15.41 -7.91
CA TYR A 326 -16.26 14.12 -7.44
C TYR A 326 -14.82 14.21 -6.93
N ILE A 327 -14.49 13.40 -5.92
CA ILE A 327 -13.12 13.17 -5.46
C ILE A 327 -12.84 11.68 -5.47
N GLY A 328 -11.77 11.26 -6.15
CA GLY A 328 -11.22 9.91 -6.05
C GLY A 328 -10.03 9.91 -5.11
N TYR A 329 -10.07 9.13 -4.03
CA TYR A 329 -8.98 9.04 -3.06
C TYR A 329 -8.41 7.63 -3.07
N VAL A 330 -7.16 7.49 -3.51
CA VAL A 330 -6.34 6.27 -3.37
C VAL A 330 -5.45 6.39 -2.13
N SER A 331 -5.35 5.33 -1.33
CA SER A 331 -4.54 5.36 -0.10
C SER A 331 -3.98 4.01 0.28
N CYS A 332 -2.70 4.00 0.65
CA CYS A 332 -1.99 2.88 1.24
C CYS A 332 -2.00 2.88 2.79
N ASP A 333 -2.74 3.81 3.42
CA ASP A 333 -2.87 3.90 4.88
C ASP A 333 -4.33 4.12 5.31
N PRO A 334 -4.97 3.13 5.94
CA PRO A 334 -6.41 3.20 6.23
C PRO A 334 -6.78 4.25 7.28
N VAL A 335 -5.84 4.63 8.17
CA VAL A 335 -6.11 5.58 9.26
C VAL A 335 -6.14 7.02 8.74
N SER A 336 -5.14 7.39 7.93
CA SER A 336 -5.09 8.71 7.31
C SER A 336 -6.22 8.90 6.30
N MET A 337 -6.53 7.87 5.50
CA MET A 337 -7.70 7.87 4.61
C MET A 337 -9.00 8.07 5.39
N ALA A 338 -9.22 7.32 6.48
CA ALA A 338 -10.41 7.44 7.31
C ALA A 338 -10.58 8.85 7.90
N ARG A 339 -9.51 9.42 8.45
CA ARG A 339 -9.49 10.81 8.96
C ARG A 339 -9.92 11.80 7.86
N ASP A 340 -9.34 11.65 6.67
CA ASP A 340 -9.61 12.56 5.56
C ASP A 340 -11.02 12.37 5.00
N ALA A 341 -11.51 11.13 4.91
CA ALA A 341 -12.88 10.81 4.55
C ALA A 341 -13.88 11.48 5.50
N GLY A 342 -13.66 11.37 6.82
CA GLY A 342 -14.49 12.05 7.82
C GLY A 342 -14.47 13.57 7.70
N PHE A 343 -13.36 14.16 7.26
CA PHE A 343 -13.27 15.59 6.95
C PHE A 343 -14.08 15.94 5.70
N LEU A 344 -13.93 15.19 4.60
CA LEU A 344 -14.66 15.42 3.36
C LEU A 344 -16.18 15.28 3.56
N VAL A 345 -16.62 14.29 4.33
CA VAL A 345 -18.04 14.12 4.67
C VAL A 345 -18.60 15.34 5.41
N LYS A 346 -17.85 15.87 6.39
CA LYS A 346 -18.22 17.12 7.08
C LYS A 346 -18.23 18.36 6.17
N ALA A 347 -17.48 18.32 5.07
CA ALA A 347 -17.46 19.38 4.06
C ALA A 347 -18.62 19.28 3.04
N GLY A 348 -19.49 18.26 3.16
CA GLY A 348 -20.69 18.09 2.33
C GLY A 348 -20.53 17.08 1.20
N TYR A 349 -19.63 16.10 1.34
CA TYR A 349 -19.53 14.98 0.41
C TYR A 349 -20.20 13.72 0.96
N ALA A 350 -20.85 12.95 0.10
CA ALA A 350 -21.20 11.56 0.38
C ALA A 350 -20.07 10.63 -0.04
N VAL A 351 -19.89 9.53 0.70
CA VAL A 351 -19.09 8.38 0.25
C VAL A 351 -19.94 7.62 -0.76
N GLU A 352 -19.60 7.72 -2.05
CA GLU A 352 -20.35 7.07 -3.12
C GLU A 352 -19.98 5.58 -3.25
N SER A 353 -18.70 5.27 -3.16
CA SER A 353 -18.19 3.90 -3.19
C SER A 353 -16.87 3.80 -2.46
N ALA A 354 -16.59 2.66 -1.84
CA ALA A 354 -15.30 2.38 -1.23
C ALA A 354 -14.88 0.93 -1.53
N SER A 355 -13.58 0.72 -1.69
CA SER A 355 -13.04 -0.59 -2.03
C SER A 355 -11.66 -0.80 -1.42
N LEU A 356 -11.39 -2.01 -0.96
CA LEU A 356 -10.08 -2.52 -0.57
C LEU A 356 -9.46 -3.21 -1.79
N PHE A 357 -8.29 -2.77 -2.22
CA PHE A 357 -7.49 -3.46 -3.23
C PHE A 357 -6.33 -4.16 -2.54
N ASP A 358 -6.22 -5.48 -2.70
CA ASP A 358 -5.12 -6.20 -2.09
C ASP A 358 -3.84 -6.12 -2.95
N PHE A 359 -3.18 -4.96 -2.94
CA PHE A 359 -1.91 -4.78 -3.67
C PHE A 359 -0.76 -5.62 -3.08
N TYR A 360 -0.85 -5.95 -1.79
CA TYR A 360 0.24 -6.60 -1.06
C TYR A 360 -0.25 -7.82 -0.26
N PRO A 361 -0.68 -8.91 -0.94
CA PRO A 361 -0.91 -10.20 -0.29
C PRO A 361 0.28 -10.62 0.56
N GLN A 362 0.05 -11.49 1.56
CA GLN A 362 1.06 -11.97 2.51
C GLN A 362 1.60 -10.91 3.49
N THR A 363 1.14 -9.66 3.37
CA THR A 363 1.50 -8.54 4.25
C THR A 363 0.24 -7.91 4.83
N SER A 364 0.35 -7.21 5.96
CA SER A 364 -0.75 -6.43 6.55
C SER A 364 -0.93 -5.05 5.92
N HIS A 365 -0.22 -4.74 4.84
CA HIS A 365 -0.47 -3.51 4.07
C HIS A 365 -1.83 -3.58 3.39
N VAL A 366 -2.46 -2.42 3.30
CA VAL A 366 -3.80 -2.22 2.76
C VAL A 366 -3.67 -1.11 1.72
N GLU A 367 -4.23 -1.33 0.53
CA GLU A 367 -4.47 -0.27 -0.45
C GLU A 367 -5.99 -0.10 -0.57
N SER A 368 -6.47 1.12 -0.61
CA SER A 368 -7.90 1.41 -0.60
C SER A 368 -8.23 2.56 -1.52
N TYR A 369 -9.42 2.51 -2.09
CA TYR A 369 -9.99 3.58 -2.90
C TYR A 369 -11.33 3.98 -2.32
N ALA A 370 -11.60 5.28 -2.27
CA ALA A 370 -12.95 5.78 -2.06
C ALA A 370 -13.26 6.91 -3.03
N ARG A 371 -14.49 6.89 -3.53
CA ARG A 371 -15.06 7.95 -4.34
C ARG A 371 -16.04 8.73 -3.50
N PHE A 372 -15.90 10.04 -3.54
CA PHE A 372 -16.77 10.97 -2.86
C PHE A 372 -17.51 11.80 -3.90
N ARG A 373 -18.81 11.98 -3.71
CA ARG A 373 -19.64 12.84 -4.54
C ARG A 373 -20.11 14.02 -3.70
N LEU A 374 -20.04 15.22 -4.24
CA LEU A 374 -20.59 16.40 -3.60
C LEU A 374 -22.12 16.26 -3.53
N ASP A 375 -22.69 16.38 -2.34
CA ASP A 375 -24.14 16.37 -2.14
C ASP A 375 -24.80 17.72 -2.43
#